data_AF-A0A5C7Y412-F1
#
_entry.id   AF-A0A5C7Y412-F1
#
_cell.length_a   1.000
_cell.length_b   1.000
_cell.length_c   1.000
_cell.angle_alpha   90.00
_cell.angle_beta   90.00
_cell.angle_gamma   90.00
#
_symmetry.space_group_name_H-M   'P 1'
#
loop_
_entity.id
_entity.type
_entity.pdbx_description
1 polymer ?
#
loop_
_entity_poly.entity_id
_entity_poly.type
_entity_poly.pdbx_seq_one_letter_code
_entity_poly.pdbx_strand_id
1 'polypeptide(L)'
;MSLVTDLPIRDRPLNPVELEALRLVLSIYRDGSGQNQTVQGSMPGFRDFERGLASIIGGVAAENKGVFDVTRFAPDGKNYGVSCKMAAFPAAYMQAAFVELSNSAAKFREHLLERQINWVTEPQLAGPAIIELVTSWHRLAAAEHNIDLKGSKYLILSRSSDWTEFQLSCYPLDLYGFNPIGDITWESTKTRIDGFVMMGERKHKLWQWYPNSGGQLKWWPPLEWAEWVTERFTLEKPPSIKPTKRAMEYFPDLWPADFKPA
;
A
#
# COMPACT_ATOMS: atom_id res chain seq x y z
N MET A 1 14.65 33.19 4.26
CA MET A 1 14.21 32.03 5.03
C MET A 1 13.23 31.26 4.16
N SER A 2 13.67 30.15 3.57
CA SER A 2 12.74 29.25 2.87
C SER A 2 11.84 28.65 3.94
N LEU A 3 10.53 28.87 3.84
CA LEU A 3 9.55 28.15 4.67
C LEU A 3 9.70 26.68 4.29
N VAL A 4 10.23 25.86 5.19
CA VAL A 4 10.21 24.41 5.00
C VAL A 4 8.73 24.01 4.98
N THR A 5 8.18 23.79 3.79
CA THR A 5 6.81 23.32 3.63
C THR A 5 6.73 21.86 4.06
N ASP A 6 6.00 21.59 5.14
CA ASP A 6 5.72 20.22 5.60
C ASP A 6 5.11 19.39 4.46
N LEU A 7 5.78 18.29 4.12
CA LEU A 7 5.41 17.46 2.99
C LEU A 7 4.29 16.46 3.40
N PRO A 8 3.16 16.40 2.67
CA PRO A 8 2.10 15.42 2.92
C PRO A 8 2.61 13.98 2.92
N ILE A 9 2.04 13.14 3.78
CA ILE A 9 2.41 11.73 4.05
C ILE A 9 3.74 11.60 4.81
N ARG A 10 4.77 12.37 4.43
CA ARG A 10 6.10 12.30 5.06
C ARG A 10 6.10 12.90 6.47
N ASP A 11 5.74 14.19 6.55
CA ASP A 11 5.90 15.00 7.75
C ASP A 11 4.55 15.19 8.47
N ARG A 12 3.44 15.06 7.75
CA ARG A 12 2.08 15.26 8.25
C ARG A 12 1.05 14.41 7.48
N PRO A 13 -0.15 14.18 8.05
CA PRO A 13 -1.28 13.66 7.30
C PRO A 13 -1.65 14.54 6.09
N LEU A 14 -2.43 13.97 5.17
CA LEU A 14 -3.15 14.78 4.19
C LEU A 14 -4.06 15.76 4.95
N ASN A 15 -4.00 17.04 4.60
CA ASN A 15 -4.96 18.00 5.13
C ASN A 15 -6.36 17.77 4.50
N PRO A 16 -7.43 18.39 5.02
CA PRO A 16 -8.78 18.16 4.50
C PRO A 16 -8.95 18.44 3.01
N VAL A 17 -8.23 19.43 2.46
CA VAL A 17 -8.29 19.78 1.03
C VAL A 17 -7.59 18.71 0.19
N GLU A 18 -6.40 18.26 0.60
CA GLU A 18 -5.65 17.20 -0.08
C GLU A 18 -6.41 15.86 -0.02
N LEU A 19 -7.04 15.55 1.10
CA LEU A 19 -7.86 14.34 1.26
C LEU A 19 -9.11 14.39 0.37
N GLU A 20 -9.80 15.52 0.32
CA GLU A 20 -10.97 15.69 -0.56
C GLU A 20 -10.57 15.62 -2.03
N ALA A 21 -9.45 16.24 -2.40
CA ALA A 21 -8.90 16.13 -3.75
C ALA A 21 -8.57 14.68 -4.10
N LEU A 22 -7.91 13.93 -3.21
CA LEU A 22 -7.65 12.49 -3.41
C LEU A 22 -8.96 11.72 -3.59
N ARG A 23 -9.96 11.96 -2.74
CA ARG A 23 -11.28 11.31 -2.83
C ARG A 23 -11.94 11.56 -4.17
N LEU A 24 -11.93 12.79 -4.68
CA LEU A 24 -12.49 13.13 -5.99
C LEU A 24 -11.68 12.52 -7.14
N VAL A 25 -10.35 12.52 -7.04
CA VAL A 25 -9.48 11.85 -8.03
C VAL A 25 -9.76 10.35 -8.08
N LEU A 26 -9.91 9.67 -6.94
CA LEU A 26 -10.30 8.27 -6.91
C LEU A 26 -11.72 8.04 -7.45
N SER A 27 -12.60 9.01 -7.28
CA SER A 27 -13.98 8.95 -7.77
C SER A 27 -14.07 8.92 -9.29
N ILE A 28 -13.11 9.48 -10.03
CA ILE A 28 -13.14 9.48 -11.51
C ILE A 28 -13.15 8.06 -12.09
N TYR A 29 -12.58 7.09 -11.37
CA TYR A 29 -12.53 5.68 -11.78
C TYR A 29 -13.89 4.98 -11.64
N ARG A 30 -14.90 5.65 -11.09
CA ARG A 30 -16.29 5.17 -11.05
C ARG A 30 -17.07 5.41 -12.34
N ASP A 31 -16.46 6.02 -13.34
CA ASP A 31 -17.11 6.37 -14.60
C ASP A 31 -17.13 5.25 -15.66
N GLY A 32 -16.50 4.11 -15.35
CA GLY A 32 -16.30 2.97 -16.26
C GLY A 32 -14.82 2.65 -16.53
N SER A 33 -13.90 3.54 -16.15
CA SER A 33 -12.46 3.40 -16.45
C SER A 33 -11.61 2.75 -15.35
N GLY A 34 -12.19 2.50 -14.18
CA GLY A 34 -11.51 1.89 -13.03
C GLY A 34 -11.15 0.42 -13.24
N GLN A 35 -10.05 0.01 -12.61
CA GLN A 35 -9.51 -1.34 -12.74
C GLN A 35 -10.46 -2.43 -12.23
N ASN A 36 -11.26 -2.14 -11.19
CA ASN A 36 -12.12 -3.15 -10.56
C ASN A 36 -13.57 -3.01 -11.04
N GLN A 37 -14.15 -4.12 -11.49
CA GLN A 37 -15.59 -4.20 -11.78
C GLN A 37 -16.31 -4.84 -10.59
N THR A 38 -17.28 -4.13 -10.05
CA THR A 38 -17.92 -4.46 -8.77
C THR A 38 -19.44 -4.34 -8.89
N VAL A 39 -20.16 -4.72 -7.83
CA VAL A 39 -21.62 -4.52 -7.74
C VAL A 39 -22.03 -3.04 -7.79
N GLN A 40 -21.12 -2.13 -7.44
CA GLN A 40 -21.33 -0.67 -7.49
C GLN A 40 -20.90 -0.07 -8.85
N GLY A 41 -20.53 -0.92 -9.82
CA GLY A 41 -19.92 -0.54 -11.08
C GLY A 41 -18.40 -0.54 -11.02
N SER A 42 -17.80 0.22 -11.93
CA SER A 42 -16.35 0.44 -11.99
C SER A 42 -15.85 1.11 -10.70
N MET A 43 -14.68 0.70 -10.22
CA MET A 43 -14.04 1.19 -8.99
C MET A 43 -12.52 1.28 -9.19
N PRO A 44 -11.83 2.18 -8.46
CA PRO A 44 -10.38 2.24 -8.51
C PRO A 44 -9.74 0.92 -8.06
N GLY A 45 -8.64 0.53 -8.69
CA GLY A 45 -7.71 -0.49 -8.20
C GLY A 45 -6.45 0.08 -7.60
N PHE A 46 -5.50 -0.80 -7.33
CA PHE A 46 -4.23 -0.40 -6.69
C PHE A 46 -3.44 0.59 -7.55
N ARG A 47 -3.40 0.40 -8.89
CA ARG A 47 -2.73 1.35 -9.79
C ARG A 47 -3.44 2.70 -9.86
N ASP A 48 -4.76 2.68 -9.83
CA ASP A 48 -5.58 3.89 -9.85
C ASP A 48 -5.35 4.70 -8.56
N PHE A 49 -5.19 4.00 -7.43
CA PHE A 49 -4.79 4.60 -6.16
C PHE A 49 -3.38 5.19 -6.19
N GLU A 50 -2.39 4.46 -6.71
CA GLU A 50 -1.01 4.95 -6.86
C GLU A 50 -0.95 6.24 -7.69
N ARG A 51 -1.59 6.25 -8.86
CA ARG A 51 -1.68 7.43 -9.73
C ARG A 51 -2.40 8.58 -9.05
N GLY A 52 -3.52 8.27 -8.40
CA GLY A 52 -4.31 9.27 -7.68
C GLY A 52 -3.48 9.93 -6.59
N LEU A 53 -2.83 9.14 -5.74
CA LEU A 53 -1.96 9.65 -4.68
C LEU A 53 -0.80 10.47 -5.24
N ALA A 54 -0.11 9.98 -6.27
CA ALA A 54 1.00 10.68 -6.91
C ALA A 54 0.57 12.08 -7.38
N SER A 55 -0.62 12.21 -7.99
CA SER A 55 -1.15 13.50 -8.44
C SER A 55 -1.41 14.49 -7.30
N ILE A 56 -1.78 14.01 -6.10
CA ILE A 56 -2.08 14.86 -4.94
C ILE A 56 -0.81 15.32 -4.24
N ILE A 57 0.16 14.42 -4.07
CA ILE A 57 1.39 14.76 -3.34
C ILE A 57 2.47 15.37 -4.25
N GLY A 58 2.21 15.51 -5.56
CA GLY A 58 3.21 15.95 -6.53
C GLY A 58 4.34 14.93 -6.70
N GLY A 59 4.01 13.64 -6.65
CA GLY A 59 4.92 12.52 -6.85
C GLY A 59 4.76 11.88 -8.23
N VAL A 60 5.47 10.77 -8.42
CA VAL A 60 5.43 9.93 -9.61
C VAL A 60 5.05 8.51 -9.20
N ALA A 61 4.01 7.96 -9.81
CA ALA A 61 3.66 6.55 -9.68
C ALA A 61 4.61 5.72 -10.53
N ALA A 62 5.23 4.67 -9.95
CA ALA A 62 6.20 3.85 -10.65
C ALA A 62 5.56 2.92 -11.70
N GLU A 63 4.30 2.52 -11.46
CA GLU A 63 3.49 1.64 -12.32
C GLU A 63 4.16 0.30 -12.68
N ASN A 64 5.12 -0.13 -11.87
CA ASN A 64 5.93 -1.33 -12.08
C ASN A 64 5.98 -2.17 -10.79
N LYS A 65 6.82 -3.22 -10.75
CA LYS A 65 6.99 -4.07 -9.56
C LYS A 65 8.03 -3.50 -8.57
N GLY A 66 8.14 -2.18 -8.50
CA GLY A 66 9.04 -1.47 -7.61
C GLY A 66 8.67 -1.66 -6.15
N VAL A 67 9.59 -1.28 -5.26
CA VAL A 67 9.38 -1.35 -3.80
C VAL A 67 8.53 -0.17 -3.31
N PHE A 68 8.76 1.01 -3.89
CA PHE A 68 7.94 2.20 -3.69
C PHE A 68 7.00 2.37 -4.88
N ASP A 69 5.71 2.39 -4.61
CA ASP A 69 4.70 2.51 -5.67
C ASP A 69 4.54 3.98 -6.11
N VAL A 70 4.78 4.93 -5.19
CA VAL A 70 4.86 6.37 -5.47
C VAL A 70 6.15 6.94 -4.89
N THR A 71 6.87 7.75 -5.66
CA THR A 71 8.05 8.49 -5.18
C THR A 71 7.84 9.98 -5.36
N ARG A 72 8.15 10.78 -4.35
CA ARG A 72 8.17 12.23 -4.47
C ARG A 72 9.61 12.75 -4.43
N PHE A 73 9.99 13.44 -5.49
CA PHE A 73 11.27 14.11 -5.59
C PHE A 73 11.12 15.55 -5.09
N ALA A 74 11.79 15.86 -3.97
CA ALA A 74 11.72 17.19 -3.36
C ALA A 74 12.96 18.00 -3.79
N PRO A 75 12.82 19.11 -4.54
CA PRO A 75 13.97 19.90 -4.98
C PRO A 75 14.85 20.41 -3.83
N ASP A 76 14.23 20.81 -2.72
CA ASP A 76 14.89 21.43 -1.55
C ASP A 76 14.86 20.55 -0.30
N GLY A 77 14.65 19.23 -0.45
CA GLY A 77 14.54 18.30 0.67
C GLY A 77 14.90 16.87 0.29
N LYS A 78 14.78 15.95 1.24
CA LYS A 78 15.00 14.54 0.90
C LYS A 78 13.79 13.96 0.16
N ASN A 79 14.03 13.21 -0.90
CA ASN A 79 13.01 12.42 -1.58
C ASN A 79 12.39 11.43 -0.58
N TYR A 80 11.13 11.05 -0.78
CA TYR A 80 10.52 9.97 -0.01
C TYR A 80 9.65 9.09 -0.90
N GLY A 81 9.47 7.85 -0.48
CA GLY A 81 8.63 6.87 -1.15
C GLY A 81 7.39 6.53 -0.34
N VAL A 82 6.35 6.10 -1.04
CA VAL A 82 5.12 5.57 -0.45
C VAL A 82 4.85 4.21 -1.08
N SER A 83 4.79 3.18 -0.25
CA SER A 83 4.35 1.85 -0.65
C SER A 83 2.83 1.77 -0.46
N CYS A 84 2.11 1.84 -1.58
CA CYS A 84 0.66 1.89 -1.63
C CYS A 84 0.09 0.48 -1.59
N LYS A 85 -0.94 0.28 -0.78
CA LYS A 85 -1.63 -1.01 -0.66
C LYS A 85 -3.12 -0.79 -0.71
N MET A 86 -3.83 -1.67 -1.40
CA MET A 86 -5.29 -1.69 -1.43
C MET A 86 -5.78 -3.05 -0.93
N ALA A 87 -6.71 -3.03 0.01
CA ALA A 87 -7.15 -4.25 0.70
C ALA A 87 -8.61 -4.17 1.14
N ALA A 88 -9.22 -5.33 1.39
CA ALA A 88 -10.50 -5.38 2.09
C ALA A 88 -10.30 -5.05 3.57
N PHE A 89 -11.30 -4.46 4.22
CA PHE A 89 -11.34 -4.37 5.67
C PHE A 89 -11.19 -5.77 6.29
N PRO A 90 -10.31 -5.93 7.28
CA PRO A 90 -10.32 -7.11 8.13
C PRO A 90 -11.64 -7.23 8.89
N ALA A 91 -11.88 -8.41 9.45
CA ALA A 91 -12.98 -8.58 10.39
C ALA A 91 -12.84 -7.57 11.54
N ALA A 92 -13.95 -6.94 11.95
CA ALA A 92 -13.93 -5.80 12.87
C ALA A 92 -13.20 -6.07 14.19
N TYR A 93 -13.26 -7.31 14.71
CA TYR A 93 -12.56 -7.72 15.94
C TYR A 93 -11.03 -7.64 15.85
N MET A 94 -10.46 -7.65 14.64
CA MET A 94 -9.00 -7.55 14.47
C MET A 94 -8.49 -6.16 14.81
N GLN A 95 -9.31 -5.11 14.58
CA GLN A 95 -8.95 -3.70 14.76
C GLN A 95 -7.63 -3.34 14.07
N ALA A 96 -7.47 -3.82 12.83
CA ALA A 96 -6.24 -3.73 12.06
C ALA A 96 -6.55 -3.36 10.61
N ALA A 97 -5.53 -2.88 9.90
CA ALA A 97 -5.50 -2.92 8.45
C ALA A 97 -5.00 -4.30 7.96
N PHE A 98 -5.05 -4.56 6.66
CA PHE A 98 -4.49 -5.76 6.04
C PHE A 98 -3.63 -5.39 4.84
N VAL A 99 -2.47 -6.05 4.75
CA VAL A 99 -1.52 -5.87 3.66
C VAL A 99 -0.97 -7.22 3.22
N GLU A 100 -1.00 -7.48 1.93
CA GLU A 100 -0.08 -8.45 1.31
C GLU A 100 1.19 -7.69 0.90
N LEU A 101 2.28 -7.88 1.66
CA LEU A 101 3.51 -7.12 1.46
C LEU A 101 4.35 -7.66 0.29
N SER A 102 4.36 -8.98 0.11
CA SER A 102 5.14 -9.62 -0.95
C SER A 102 4.60 -11.00 -1.28
N ASN A 103 4.84 -11.43 -2.51
CA ASN A 103 4.55 -12.77 -3.04
C ASN A 103 5.76 -13.35 -3.78
N SER A 104 6.98 -13.07 -3.29
CA SER A 104 8.21 -13.55 -3.93
C SER A 104 8.71 -14.86 -3.33
N ALA A 105 8.02 -15.97 -3.65
CA ALA A 105 8.36 -17.31 -3.15
C ALA A 105 9.84 -17.68 -3.34
N ALA A 106 10.40 -17.40 -4.52
CA ALA A 106 11.79 -17.72 -4.84
C ALA A 106 12.77 -17.00 -3.90
N LYS A 107 12.60 -15.68 -3.71
CA LYS A 107 13.47 -14.88 -2.86
C LYS A 107 13.39 -15.29 -1.38
N PHE A 108 12.18 -15.55 -0.87
CA PHE A 108 12.04 -16.04 0.51
C PHE A 108 12.69 -17.40 0.71
N ARG A 109 12.49 -18.33 -0.24
CA ARG A 109 13.09 -19.66 -0.17
C ARG A 109 14.62 -19.59 -0.20
N GLU A 110 15.18 -18.85 -1.15
CA GLU A 110 16.63 -18.63 -1.27
C GLU A 110 17.21 -18.07 0.03
N HIS A 111 16.60 -17.00 0.56
CA HIS A 111 17.07 -16.33 1.77
C HIS A 111 17.11 -17.24 3.01
N LEU A 112 16.11 -18.13 3.17
CA LEU A 112 16.08 -19.09 4.27
C LEU A 112 17.07 -20.25 4.05
N LEU A 113 17.22 -20.73 2.80
CA LEU A 113 18.17 -21.80 2.47
C LEU A 113 19.62 -21.39 2.71
N GLU A 114 20.00 -20.16 2.31
CA GLU A 114 21.34 -19.60 2.57
C GLU A 114 21.68 -19.56 4.06
N ARG A 115 20.67 -19.33 4.91
CA ARG A 115 20.78 -19.31 6.38
C ARG A 115 20.59 -20.67 7.02
N GLN A 116 20.33 -21.71 6.22
CA GLN A 116 20.03 -23.07 6.68
C GLN A 116 18.84 -23.15 7.66
N ILE A 117 17.87 -22.24 7.52
CA ILE A 117 16.70 -22.17 8.40
C ILE A 117 15.59 -23.04 7.84
N ASN A 118 15.12 -24.01 8.64
CA ASN A 118 13.91 -24.75 8.35
C ASN A 118 12.70 -24.09 9.01
N TRP A 119 11.92 -23.36 8.22
CA TRP A 119 10.74 -22.62 8.69
C TRP A 119 9.68 -23.47 9.41
N VAL A 120 9.62 -24.78 9.15
CA VAL A 120 8.66 -25.67 9.81
C VAL A 120 9.06 -25.92 11.26
N THR A 121 10.35 -26.14 11.51
CA THR A 121 10.91 -26.51 12.82
C THR A 121 11.48 -25.32 13.57
N GLU A 122 11.82 -24.25 12.88
CA GLU A 122 12.50 -23.06 13.41
C GLU A 122 11.74 -21.76 13.05
N PRO A 123 10.42 -21.66 13.33
CA PRO A 123 9.65 -20.46 12.99
C PRO A 123 10.19 -19.19 13.66
N GLN A 124 10.82 -19.32 14.83
CA GLN A 124 11.45 -18.22 15.57
C GLN A 124 12.68 -17.64 14.87
N LEU A 125 13.32 -18.40 13.98
CA LEU A 125 14.41 -17.91 13.13
C LEU A 125 13.89 -17.45 11.77
N ALA A 126 12.93 -18.20 11.20
CA ALA A 126 12.38 -17.91 9.89
C ALA A 126 11.58 -16.61 9.85
N GLY A 127 10.72 -16.36 10.84
CA GLY A 127 9.91 -15.13 10.93
C GLY A 127 10.77 -13.87 10.84
N PRO A 128 11.74 -13.66 11.76
CA PRO A 128 12.66 -12.53 11.69
C PRO A 128 13.42 -12.41 10.38
N ALA A 129 13.94 -13.52 9.84
CA ALA A 129 14.67 -13.50 8.56
C ALA A 129 13.78 -13.05 7.38
N ILE A 130 12.52 -13.45 7.36
CA ILE A 130 11.56 -13.02 6.33
C ILE A 130 11.29 -11.51 6.42
N ILE A 131 11.12 -10.97 7.64
CA ILE A 131 10.94 -9.53 7.84
C ILE A 131 12.21 -8.76 7.45
N GLU A 132 13.38 -9.25 7.86
CA GLU A 132 14.68 -8.71 7.48
C GLU A 132 14.82 -8.61 5.95
N LEU A 133 14.47 -9.65 5.21
CA LEU A 133 14.53 -9.65 3.76
C LEU A 133 13.65 -8.55 3.16
N VAL A 134 12.39 -8.42 3.57
CA VAL A 134 11.48 -7.39 3.03
C VAL A 134 11.95 -5.98 3.40
N THR A 135 12.46 -5.78 4.61
CA THR A 135 13.03 -4.50 5.01
C THR A 135 14.29 -4.18 4.20
N SER A 136 15.11 -5.18 3.86
CA SER A 136 16.31 -4.98 3.04
C SER A 136 15.97 -4.44 1.65
N TRP A 137 14.86 -4.85 1.05
CA TRP A 137 14.44 -4.34 -0.26
C TRP A 137 14.13 -2.84 -0.23
N HIS A 138 13.50 -2.34 0.83
CA HIS A 138 13.25 -0.91 1.02
C HIS A 138 14.56 -0.14 1.21
N ARG A 139 15.51 -0.69 1.99
CA ARG A 139 16.83 -0.07 2.18
C ARG A 139 17.61 0.03 0.86
N LEU A 140 17.61 -1.04 0.07
CA LEU A 140 18.28 -1.09 -1.24
C LEU A 140 17.65 -0.12 -2.23
N ALA A 141 16.32 -0.16 -2.38
CA ALA A 141 15.60 0.77 -3.26
C ALA A 141 15.78 2.22 -2.81
N ALA A 142 15.85 2.46 -1.49
CA ALA A 142 16.06 3.80 -0.98
C ALA A 142 17.46 4.33 -1.29
N ALA A 143 18.48 3.48 -1.19
CA ALA A 143 19.86 3.82 -1.55
C ALA A 143 20.00 4.12 -3.06
N GLU A 144 19.34 3.33 -3.92
CA GLU A 144 19.38 3.50 -5.39
C GLU A 144 18.82 4.86 -5.84
N HIS A 145 17.75 5.33 -5.18
CA HIS A 145 17.03 6.54 -5.60
C HIS A 145 17.20 7.74 -4.66
N ASN A 146 18.15 7.67 -3.72
CA ASN A 146 18.39 8.70 -2.69
C ASN A 146 17.10 9.10 -1.94
N ILE A 147 16.35 8.09 -1.49
CA ILE A 147 15.09 8.23 -0.77
C ILE A 147 15.34 8.20 0.75
N ASP A 148 14.71 9.11 1.48
CA ASP A 148 14.66 9.12 2.94
C ASP A 148 13.71 8.05 3.45
N LEU A 149 14.28 6.91 3.84
CA LEU A 149 13.50 5.78 4.35
C LEU A 149 12.70 6.14 5.61
N LYS A 150 13.22 7.03 6.48
CA LYS A 150 12.52 7.45 7.70
C LYS A 150 11.28 8.29 7.39
N GLY A 151 11.35 9.08 6.32
CA GLY A 151 10.22 9.87 5.82
C GLY A 151 9.25 9.07 4.94
N SER A 152 9.58 7.84 4.59
CA SER A 152 8.81 7.01 3.67
C SER A 152 7.81 6.13 4.42
N LYS A 153 6.65 5.85 3.80
CA LYS A 153 5.48 5.26 4.49
C LYS A 153 4.85 4.10 3.74
N TYR A 154 4.15 3.22 4.47
CA TYR A 154 3.05 2.45 3.89
C TYR A 154 1.78 3.28 3.93
N LEU A 155 1.05 3.35 2.81
CA LEU A 155 -0.28 3.94 2.78
C LEU A 155 -1.29 2.92 2.29
N ILE A 156 -2.26 2.59 3.14
CA ILE A 156 -3.20 1.50 2.91
C ILE A 156 -4.59 2.09 2.68
N LEU A 157 -5.13 1.90 1.48
CA LEU A 157 -6.52 2.15 1.14
C LEU A 157 -7.34 0.88 1.38
N SER A 158 -7.99 0.82 2.53
CA SER A 158 -8.90 -0.26 2.89
C SER A 158 -10.29 0.01 2.35
N ARG A 159 -11.04 -1.04 1.99
CA ARG A 159 -12.40 -0.94 1.46
C ARG A 159 -13.36 -1.98 2.04
N SER A 160 -14.64 -1.66 2.07
CA SER A 160 -15.69 -2.61 2.40
C SER A 160 -15.83 -3.70 1.32
N SER A 161 -16.49 -4.81 1.66
CA SER A 161 -16.71 -5.92 0.71
C SER A 161 -17.66 -5.53 -0.43
N ASP A 162 -18.59 -4.62 -0.17
CA ASP A 162 -19.57 -4.08 -1.11
C ASP A 162 -19.09 -2.80 -1.82
N TRP A 163 -17.85 -2.36 -1.57
CA TRP A 163 -17.20 -1.21 -2.22
C TRP A 163 -17.87 0.15 -1.98
N THR A 164 -18.66 0.27 -0.93
CA THR A 164 -19.34 1.53 -0.56
C THR A 164 -18.46 2.43 0.29
N GLU A 165 -17.64 1.86 1.17
CA GLU A 165 -16.79 2.58 2.11
C GLU A 165 -15.30 2.32 1.89
N PHE A 166 -14.50 3.35 2.13
CA PHE A 166 -13.05 3.36 2.05
C PHE A 166 -12.44 4.01 3.29
N GLN A 167 -11.20 3.66 3.62
CA GLN A 167 -10.43 4.28 4.70
C GLN A 167 -8.95 4.30 4.36
N LEU A 168 -8.27 5.41 4.64
CA LEU A 168 -6.81 5.50 4.55
C LEU A 168 -6.19 5.32 5.92
N SER A 169 -5.12 4.54 5.98
CA SER A 169 -4.28 4.39 7.16
C SER A 169 -2.81 4.45 6.75
N CYS A 170 -2.02 5.21 7.50
CA CYS A 170 -0.62 5.46 7.22
C CYS A 170 0.27 4.89 8.31
N TYR A 171 1.28 4.14 7.90
CA TYR A 171 2.22 3.48 8.78
C TYR A 171 3.66 3.81 8.40
N PRO A 172 4.60 3.84 9.35
CA PRO A 172 6.01 3.90 9.02
C PRO A 172 6.40 2.67 8.19
N LEU A 173 7.37 2.81 7.29
CA LEU A 173 7.96 1.64 6.60
C LEU A 173 8.78 0.74 7.51
N ASP A 174 9.14 1.27 8.67
CA ASP A 174 9.87 0.49 9.65
C ASP A 174 8.96 -0.60 10.22
N LEU A 175 9.09 -1.79 9.63
CA LEU A 175 8.46 -3.01 10.11
C LEU A 175 9.07 -3.47 11.46
N TYR A 176 10.06 -2.76 12.00
CA TYR A 176 10.67 -3.00 13.32
C TYR A 176 10.13 -2.08 14.44
N GLY A 177 8.91 -1.55 14.30
CA GLY A 177 8.16 -1.00 15.45
C GLY A 177 7.99 -2.00 16.62
N PHE A 178 8.41 -3.25 16.40
CA PHE A 178 8.57 -4.38 17.31
C PHE A 178 9.87 -5.10 16.93
N ASN A 179 10.62 -5.62 17.91
CA ASN A 179 11.74 -6.52 17.69
C ASN A 179 11.20 -7.89 17.26
N PRO A 180 11.36 -8.33 16.00
CA PRO A 180 10.77 -9.59 15.55
C PRO A 180 11.33 -10.82 16.25
N ILE A 181 12.48 -10.72 16.93
CA ILE A 181 13.07 -11.83 17.69
C ILE A 181 12.48 -11.90 19.12
N GLY A 182 12.08 -10.77 19.71
CA GLY A 182 11.69 -10.69 21.12
C GLY A 182 10.21 -10.41 21.37
N ASP A 183 9.57 -9.64 20.49
CA ASP A 183 8.20 -9.13 20.70
C ASP A 183 7.16 -9.97 19.95
N ILE A 184 7.60 -10.83 19.03
CA ILE A 184 6.72 -11.69 18.24
C ILE A 184 6.90 -13.14 18.64
N THR A 185 5.79 -13.79 18.98
CA THR A 185 5.73 -15.25 19.08
C THR A 185 5.46 -15.84 17.71
N TRP A 186 6.45 -16.55 17.14
CA TRP A 186 6.33 -17.21 15.86
C TRP A 186 5.91 -18.69 15.98
N GLU A 187 4.90 -19.07 15.21
CA GLU A 187 4.33 -20.42 15.23
C GLU A 187 4.23 -20.97 13.79
N SER A 188 4.58 -22.24 13.59
CA SER A 188 4.40 -22.92 12.32
C SER A 188 3.17 -23.82 12.36
N THR A 189 2.34 -23.78 11.31
CA THR A 189 1.21 -24.71 11.12
C THR A 189 1.53 -25.81 10.10
N LYS A 190 2.83 -26.04 9.79
CA LYS A 190 3.34 -26.88 8.67
C LYS A 190 2.94 -26.41 7.28
N THR A 191 2.04 -25.44 7.16
CA THR A 191 1.54 -24.87 5.90
C THR A 191 1.83 -23.38 5.79
N ARG A 192 2.04 -22.72 6.93
CA ARG A 192 2.43 -21.32 7.04
C ARG A 192 3.16 -21.06 8.35
N ILE A 193 3.78 -19.89 8.44
CA ILE A 193 4.21 -19.28 9.71
C ILE A 193 3.18 -18.21 10.08
N ASP A 194 2.76 -18.17 11.34
CA ASP A 194 1.98 -17.10 11.94
C ASP A 194 2.87 -16.38 12.99
N GLY A 195 2.84 -15.05 13.02
CA GLY A 195 3.52 -14.24 14.02
C GLY A 195 2.51 -13.46 14.86
N PHE A 196 2.61 -13.56 16.18
CA PHE A 196 1.68 -12.95 17.12
C PHE A 196 2.37 -11.97 18.05
N VAL A 197 1.71 -10.87 18.36
CA VAL A 197 2.12 -9.87 19.35
C VAL A 197 1.03 -9.76 20.42
N MET A 198 1.41 -9.45 21.66
CA MET A 198 0.44 -9.16 22.71
C MET A 198 0.08 -7.67 22.69
N MET A 199 -1.21 -7.38 22.63
CA MET A 199 -1.77 -6.03 22.69
C MET A 199 -2.66 -5.93 23.93
N GLY A 200 -2.08 -5.43 25.02
CA GLY A 200 -2.65 -5.61 26.35
C GLY A 200 -2.79 -7.12 26.64
N GLU A 201 -4.00 -7.57 26.94
CA GLU A 201 -4.30 -8.98 27.21
C GLU A 201 -4.64 -9.79 25.94
N ARG A 202 -4.74 -9.13 24.77
CA ARG A 202 -5.17 -9.77 23.53
C ARG A 202 -3.98 -10.26 22.72
N LYS A 203 -3.97 -11.54 22.35
CA LYS A 203 -3.06 -12.08 21.33
C LYS A 203 -3.50 -11.61 19.94
N HIS A 204 -2.72 -10.74 19.32
CA HIS A 204 -2.98 -10.20 17.99
C HIS A 204 -2.15 -10.93 16.94
N LYS A 205 -2.79 -11.37 15.87
CA LYS A 205 -2.10 -11.94 14.71
C LYS A 205 -1.57 -10.81 13.84
N LEU A 206 -0.25 -10.63 13.85
CA LEU A 206 0.42 -9.55 13.15
C LEU A 206 0.96 -10.01 11.79
N TRP A 207 1.42 -11.25 11.70
CA TRP A 207 2.11 -11.78 10.53
C TRP A 207 1.55 -13.13 10.11
N GLN A 208 1.56 -13.38 8.80
CA GLN A 208 1.40 -14.70 8.23
C GLN A 208 2.25 -14.82 6.97
N TRP A 209 2.97 -15.92 6.85
CA TRP A 209 3.74 -16.23 5.66
C TRP A 209 3.39 -17.59 5.12
N TYR A 210 2.99 -17.66 3.85
CA TYR A 210 2.56 -18.87 3.17
C TYR A 210 3.62 -19.35 2.16
N PRO A 211 4.64 -20.12 2.59
CA PRO A 211 5.76 -20.54 1.75
C PRO A 211 5.32 -21.28 0.49
N ASN A 212 4.32 -22.16 0.63
CA ASN A 212 3.86 -23.05 -0.43
C ASN A 212 2.71 -22.45 -1.27
N SER A 213 2.27 -21.22 -0.99
CA SER A 213 1.20 -20.55 -1.71
C SER A 213 1.69 -19.22 -2.27
N GLY A 214 2.60 -19.30 -3.24
CA GLY A 214 3.19 -18.11 -3.85
C GLY A 214 4.11 -17.30 -2.93
N GLY A 215 4.48 -17.83 -1.75
CA GLY A 215 5.34 -17.12 -0.80
C GLY A 215 4.71 -15.86 -0.23
N GLN A 216 3.37 -15.82 -0.12
CA GLN A 216 2.65 -14.63 0.34
C GLN A 216 3.03 -14.27 1.78
N LEU A 217 3.67 -13.13 1.96
CA LEU A 217 3.85 -12.49 3.26
C LEU A 217 2.73 -11.47 3.46
N LYS A 218 1.99 -11.67 4.54
CA LYS A 218 0.85 -10.86 4.93
C LYS A 218 1.10 -10.22 6.29
N TRP A 219 0.63 -8.99 6.43
CA TRP A 219 0.79 -8.15 7.60
C TRP A 219 -0.56 -7.55 8.00
N TRP A 220 -0.87 -7.60 9.30
CA TRP A 220 -2.08 -7.05 9.89
C TRP A 220 -1.69 -6.00 10.93
N PRO A 221 -1.26 -4.80 10.52
CA PRO A 221 -0.93 -3.78 11.51
C PRO A 221 -2.18 -3.31 12.24
N PRO A 222 -2.17 -3.26 13.58
CA PRO A 222 -3.23 -2.61 14.34
C PRO A 222 -3.48 -1.18 13.89
N LEU A 223 -4.74 -0.74 13.90
CA LEU A 223 -5.08 0.64 13.55
C LEU A 223 -4.49 1.66 14.54
N GLU A 224 -4.34 1.28 15.81
CA GLU A 224 -3.70 2.12 16.83
C GLU A 224 -2.19 2.35 16.60
N TRP A 225 -1.55 1.57 15.72
CA TRP A 225 -0.14 1.77 15.35
C TRP A 225 0.03 2.67 14.13
N ALA A 226 -1.07 3.07 13.49
CA ALA A 226 -1.01 4.01 12.39
C ALA A 226 -0.60 5.38 12.92
N GLU A 227 0.24 6.09 12.16
CA GLU A 227 0.55 7.49 12.46
C GLU A 227 -0.70 8.36 12.33
N TRP A 228 -1.59 7.98 11.41
CA TRP A 228 -2.92 8.53 11.28
C TRP A 228 -3.83 7.59 10.48
N VAL A 229 -5.13 7.73 10.73
CA VAL A 229 -6.21 7.01 10.05
C VAL A 229 -7.31 8.02 9.73
N THR A 230 -7.87 7.97 8.53
CA THR A 230 -9.03 8.81 8.19
C THR A 230 -10.31 8.23 8.79
N GLU A 231 -11.34 9.06 8.90
CA GLU A 231 -12.69 8.52 8.94
C GLU A 231 -12.98 7.72 7.66
N ARG A 232 -14.02 6.88 7.71
CA ARG A 232 -14.48 6.20 6.51
C ARG A 232 -15.12 7.23 5.58
N PHE A 233 -14.88 7.07 4.29
CA PHE A 233 -15.43 7.94 3.26
C PHE A 233 -15.97 7.12 2.09
N THR A 234 -16.81 7.76 1.27
CA THR A 234 -17.35 7.20 0.05
C THR A 234 -16.76 7.93 -1.16
N LEU A 235 -16.75 7.26 -2.30
CA LEU A 235 -16.37 7.87 -3.57
C LEU A 235 -17.62 8.41 -4.27
N GLU A 236 -17.51 9.53 -4.97
CA GLU A 236 -18.61 10.08 -5.78
C GLU A 236 -18.84 9.27 -7.05
N LYS A 237 -20.06 9.32 -7.58
CA LYS A 237 -20.33 8.80 -8.93
C LYS A 237 -20.19 9.96 -9.92
N PRO A 238 -19.10 10.02 -10.71
CA PRO A 238 -18.93 11.05 -11.72
C PRO A 238 -19.88 10.80 -12.90
N PRO A 239 -20.10 11.81 -13.76
CA PRO A 239 -20.70 11.59 -15.07
C PRO A 239 -19.90 10.55 -15.86
N SER A 240 -20.59 9.63 -16.55
CA SER A 240 -19.91 8.67 -17.43
C SER A 240 -19.47 9.39 -18.71
N ILE A 241 -18.16 9.36 -18.98
CA ILE A 241 -17.58 9.96 -20.18
C ILE A 241 -17.09 8.82 -21.09
N LYS A 242 -17.62 8.74 -22.31
CA LYS A 242 -17.17 7.76 -23.30
C LYS A 242 -15.67 7.97 -23.62
N PRO A 243 -14.89 6.89 -23.85
CA PRO A 243 -13.48 7.02 -24.25
C PRO A 243 -13.26 7.92 -25.47
N THR A 244 -14.19 7.91 -26.44
CA THR A 244 -14.14 8.79 -27.61
C THR A 244 -14.17 10.27 -27.24
N LYS A 245 -15.00 10.66 -26.25
CA LYS A 245 -15.07 12.04 -25.78
C LYS A 245 -13.78 12.47 -25.07
N ARG A 246 -13.19 11.60 -24.23
CA ARG A 246 -11.89 11.87 -23.60
C ARG A 246 -10.78 12.04 -24.63
N ALA A 247 -10.75 11.19 -25.65
CA ALA A 247 -9.75 11.28 -26.71
C ALA A 247 -9.85 12.59 -27.51
N MET A 248 -11.08 13.05 -27.79
CA MET A 248 -11.31 14.37 -28.40
C MET A 248 -10.81 15.52 -27.51
N GLU A 249 -11.02 15.42 -26.19
CA GLU A 249 -10.57 16.44 -25.23
C GLU A 249 -9.03 16.48 -25.11
N TYR A 250 -8.36 15.33 -25.11
CA TYR A 250 -6.90 15.25 -24.95
C TYR A 250 -6.13 15.52 -26.24
N PHE A 251 -6.71 15.16 -27.39
CA PHE A 251 -6.05 15.23 -28.69
C PHE A 251 -6.95 15.91 -29.74
N PRO A 252 -7.41 17.15 -29.50
CA PRO A 252 -8.36 17.81 -30.40
C PRO A 252 -7.83 17.92 -31.84
N ASP A 253 -6.53 18.19 -32.00
CA ASP A 253 -5.89 18.37 -33.31
C ASP A 253 -5.53 17.07 -34.02
N LEU A 254 -5.52 15.93 -33.31
CA LEU A 254 -5.25 14.61 -33.87
C LEU A 254 -6.50 13.78 -34.06
N TRP A 255 -7.63 14.21 -33.48
CA TRP A 255 -8.88 13.48 -33.58
C TRP A 255 -9.43 13.55 -35.01
N PRO A 256 -9.77 12.42 -35.65
CA PRO A 256 -10.29 12.41 -37.01
C PRO A 256 -11.63 13.13 -37.08
N ALA A 257 -11.68 14.27 -37.77
CA ALA A 257 -12.88 15.11 -37.91
C ALA A 257 -14.09 14.36 -38.48
N ASP A 258 -13.85 13.35 -39.34
CA ASP A 258 -14.89 12.56 -39.99
C ASP A 258 -15.36 11.36 -39.15
N PHE A 259 -14.72 11.06 -38.01
CA PHE A 259 -15.16 9.97 -37.14
C PHE A 259 -16.42 10.36 -36.37
N LYS A 260 -17.51 9.65 -36.66
CA LYS A 260 -18.78 9.77 -35.95
C LYS A 260 -18.99 8.52 -35.09
N PRO A 261 -19.06 8.66 -33.75
CA PRO A 261 -19.42 7.53 -32.90
C PRO A 261 -20.78 6.97 -33.33
N ALA A 262 -20.89 5.64 -33.38
CA ALA A 262 -22.17 4.95 -33.53
C ALA A 262 -23.09 5.17 -32.32
#